data_AF-A0AAV9Q0W1-F1
#
_entry.id   AF-A0AAV9Q0W1-F1
#
_cell.length_a   1.000
_cell.length_b   1.000
_cell.length_c   1.000
_cell.angle_alpha   90.00
_cell.angle_beta   90.00
_cell.angle_gamma   90.00
#
_symmetry.space_group_name_H-M   'P 1'
#
loop_
_entity.id
_entity.type
_entity.pdbx_description
1 polymer ?
#
loop_
_entity_poly.entity_id
_entity_poly.type
_entity_poly.pdbx_seq_one_letter_code
_entity_poly.pdbx_strand_id
1 'polypeptide(L)'
;MALTRSTDPLVWIDCEMTGLDPSTDTIMSISCILTTSDLLPLDTGGFDAVIQHTPSRLANMSEWCVRTHGASGLTQACINSTTTASAAAQALLQYIQQYIPEPRRALLAGNSIHADKMFLMLPPWKPILDHLHYRLFDVSALKEMIRRWACPAILENVPVKQLMHTAREDILESLTEARYYKQLIESMFPPPGTATTGSPVLDSRQSIPGHANAQTGSHGMVDFHSDDHVPNPKPGPGPPLVVPGNAIGLKQAQEEWNLRRNNGTRAGDVGDLGEGFRTDVP
;
A
#
# COMPACT_ATOMS: atom_id res chain seq x y z
N MET A 1 27.44 -8.95 -15.74
CA MET A 1 26.39 -9.91 -16.18
C MET A 1 25.29 -9.12 -16.87
N ALA A 2 24.77 -9.62 -17.99
CA ALA A 2 23.59 -9.03 -18.62
C ALA A 2 22.40 -9.11 -17.68
N LEU A 3 21.56 -8.07 -17.66
CA LEU A 3 20.33 -8.09 -16.86
C LEU A 3 19.35 -9.07 -17.50
N THR A 4 18.98 -10.10 -16.76
CA THR A 4 17.98 -11.11 -17.17
C THR A 4 16.76 -11.01 -16.26
N ARG A 5 15.60 -11.46 -16.75
CA ARG A 5 14.39 -11.49 -15.93
C ARG A 5 14.58 -12.47 -14.77
N SER A 6 14.37 -12.00 -13.54
CA SER A 6 14.25 -12.88 -12.38
C SER A 6 12.82 -13.43 -12.31
N THR A 7 12.70 -14.69 -11.91
CA THR A 7 11.44 -15.34 -11.56
C THR A 7 11.31 -15.55 -10.05
N ASP A 8 12.17 -14.89 -9.28
CA ASP A 8 12.25 -15.11 -7.84
C ASP A 8 11.04 -14.48 -7.15
N PRO A 9 10.47 -15.17 -6.14
CA PRO A 9 9.31 -14.67 -5.43
C PRO A 9 9.64 -13.45 -4.56
N LEU A 10 8.60 -12.76 -4.13
CA LEU A 10 8.68 -11.63 -3.21
C LEU A 10 7.95 -11.97 -1.91
N VAL A 11 8.57 -11.59 -0.79
CA VAL A 11 8.01 -11.73 0.56
C VAL A 11 7.61 -10.35 1.04
N TRP A 12 6.32 -10.04 0.93
CA TRP A 12 5.78 -8.75 1.36
C TRP A 12 5.53 -8.80 2.85
N ILE A 13 6.11 -7.87 3.60
CA ILE A 13 5.93 -7.76 5.05
C ILE A 13 5.61 -6.31 5.37
N ASP A 14 4.76 -6.13 6.37
CA ASP A 14 4.52 -4.87 7.05
C ASP A 14 4.39 -5.16 8.56
N CYS A 15 4.98 -4.29 9.37
CA CYS A 15 4.95 -4.36 10.81
C CYS A 15 4.31 -3.10 11.39
N GLU A 16 3.49 -3.31 12.42
CA GLU A 16 3.13 -2.24 13.34
C GLU A 16 4.06 -2.32 14.55
N MET A 17 4.62 -1.20 14.98
CA MET A 17 5.58 -1.13 16.08
C MET A 17 5.12 -0.19 17.18
N THR A 18 5.70 -0.34 18.37
CA THR A 18 5.51 0.60 19.50
C THR A 18 6.14 1.98 19.25
N GLY A 19 6.98 2.08 18.23
CA GLY A 19 7.74 3.27 17.85
C GLY A 19 8.72 2.92 16.73
N LEU A 20 9.75 3.75 16.53
CA LEU A 20 10.64 3.67 15.36
C LEU A 20 12.10 3.37 15.70
N ASP A 21 12.43 3.22 16.99
CA ASP A 21 13.77 2.86 17.43
C ASP A 21 13.83 1.37 17.78
N PRO A 22 14.43 0.50 16.95
CA PRO A 22 14.50 -0.93 17.21
C PRO A 22 15.27 -1.29 18.49
N SER A 23 16.06 -0.38 19.06
CA SER A 23 16.77 -0.63 20.32
C SER A 23 15.84 -0.60 21.54
N THR A 24 14.69 0.07 21.44
CA THR A 24 13.72 0.23 22.53
C THR A 24 12.33 -0.30 22.19
N ASP A 25 11.94 -0.15 20.93
CA ASP A 25 10.62 -0.49 20.40
C ASP A 25 10.53 -1.94 19.94
N THR A 26 9.30 -2.45 19.89
CA THR A 26 9.02 -3.83 19.50
C THR A 26 7.86 -3.93 18.51
N ILE A 27 7.87 -4.98 17.68
CA ILE A 27 6.80 -5.30 16.74
C ILE A 27 5.54 -5.72 17.52
N MET A 28 4.43 -4.99 17.31
CA MET A 28 3.10 -5.23 17.87
C MET A 28 2.27 -6.17 16.99
N SER A 29 2.36 -6.05 15.67
CA SER A 29 1.79 -7.00 14.72
C SER A 29 2.64 -7.10 13.47
N ILE A 30 2.54 -8.23 12.81
CA ILE A 30 3.25 -8.49 11.55
C ILE A 30 2.33 -9.24 10.59
N SER A 31 2.27 -8.74 9.37
CA SER A 31 1.54 -9.38 8.27
C SER A 31 2.52 -9.78 7.17
N CYS A 32 2.17 -10.83 6.42
CA CYS A 32 2.97 -11.28 5.30
C CYS A 32 2.11 -11.82 4.16
N ILE A 33 2.42 -11.40 2.92
CA ILE A 33 1.86 -11.94 1.69
C ILE A 33 3.00 -12.37 0.78
N LEU A 34 2.89 -13.57 0.20
CA LEU A 34 3.90 -14.08 -0.73
C LEU A 34 3.40 -13.91 -2.16
N THR A 35 4.25 -13.44 -3.06
CA THR A 35 3.92 -13.34 -4.48
C THR A 35 4.97 -13.96 -5.37
N THR A 36 4.56 -14.35 -6.58
CA THR A 36 5.48 -14.53 -7.71
C THR A 36 6.19 -13.20 -8.06
N SER A 37 7.18 -13.26 -8.95
CA SER A 37 7.82 -12.08 -9.53
C SER A 37 6.86 -11.16 -10.28
N ASP A 38 5.71 -11.67 -10.74
CA ASP A 38 4.66 -10.92 -11.44
C ASP A 38 3.56 -10.38 -10.50
N LEU A 39 3.82 -10.35 -9.19
CA LEU A 39 2.90 -9.80 -8.17
C LEU A 39 1.58 -10.57 -8.03
N LEU A 40 1.57 -11.84 -8.45
CA LEU A 40 0.46 -12.77 -8.24
C LEU A 40 0.64 -13.48 -6.88
N PRO A 41 -0.37 -13.47 -5.99
CA PRO A 41 -0.29 -14.16 -4.70
C PRO A 41 0.00 -15.67 -4.86
N LEU A 42 0.86 -16.21 -3.99
CA LEU A 42 1.13 -17.65 -3.92
C LEU A 42 0.07 -18.41 -3.11
N ASP A 43 -0.69 -17.67 -2.28
CA ASP A 43 -1.80 -18.18 -1.50
C ASP A 43 -2.92 -17.13 -1.36
N THR A 44 -4.05 -17.53 -0.81
CA THR A 44 -5.20 -16.63 -0.60
C THR A 44 -5.23 -16.04 0.82
N GLY A 45 -4.51 -16.67 1.76
CA GLY A 45 -4.59 -16.38 3.19
C GLY A 45 -3.57 -15.35 3.63
N GLY A 46 -2.31 -15.47 3.21
CA GLY A 46 -1.23 -14.76 3.85
C GLY A 46 -0.97 -15.27 5.28
N PHE A 47 -0.13 -14.55 6.00
CA PHE A 47 0.16 -14.76 7.41
C PHE A 47 -0.09 -13.47 8.18
N ASP A 48 -0.73 -13.56 9.34
CA ASP A 48 -0.99 -12.43 10.23
C ASP A 48 -0.74 -12.85 11.68
N ALA A 49 -0.04 -12.03 12.46
CA ALA A 49 0.16 -12.27 13.88
C ALA A 49 0.10 -10.97 14.69
N VAL A 50 -0.67 -10.99 15.77
CA VAL A 50 -0.67 -9.94 16.81
C VAL A 50 0.14 -10.43 18.00
N ILE A 51 1.13 -9.65 18.42
CA ILE A 51 2.12 -10.03 19.42
C ILE A 51 1.67 -9.54 20.80
N GLN A 52 1.74 -10.44 21.78
CA GLN A 52 1.43 -10.12 23.17
C GLN A 52 2.32 -8.99 23.70
N HIS A 53 1.69 -7.96 24.27
CA HIS A 53 2.37 -6.87 24.97
C HIS A 53 1.73 -6.59 26.32
N THR A 54 2.55 -6.19 27.30
CA THR A 54 2.05 -5.74 28.60
C THR A 54 1.47 -4.32 28.49
N PRO A 55 0.43 -3.98 29.28
CA PRO A 55 -0.10 -2.61 29.30
C PRO A 55 0.96 -1.56 29.64
N SER A 56 1.91 -1.88 30.53
CA SER A 56 3.02 -1.01 30.90
C SER A 56 3.96 -0.67 29.74
N ARG A 57 4.18 -1.61 28.81
CA ARG A 57 5.01 -1.38 27.63
C ARG A 57 4.28 -0.46 26.64
N LEU A 58 3.00 -0.73 26.39
CA LEU A 58 2.18 0.06 25.47
C LEU A 58 1.94 1.49 25.97
N ALA A 59 1.95 1.71 27.28
CA ALA A 59 1.82 3.04 27.88
C ALA A 59 3.03 3.97 27.59
N ASN A 60 4.18 3.42 27.19
CA ASN A 60 5.39 4.20 26.90
C ASN A 60 5.51 4.58 25.41
N MET A 61 4.52 4.23 24.58
CA MET A 61 4.48 4.62 23.18
C MET A 61 4.34 6.15 23.03
N SER A 62 4.76 6.68 21.88
CA SER A 62 4.52 8.09 21.56
C SER A 62 3.03 8.40 21.47
N GLU A 63 2.65 9.67 21.64
CA GLU A 63 1.24 10.10 21.55
C GLU A 63 0.60 9.72 20.21
N TRP A 64 1.39 9.79 19.12
CA TRP A 64 0.93 9.35 17.81
C TRP A 64 0.62 7.85 17.78
N CYS A 65 1.53 7.00 18.29
CA CYS A 65 1.33 5.55 18.34
C CYS A 65 0.13 5.18 19.23
N VAL A 66 -0.01 5.81 20.40
CA VAL A 66 -1.15 5.57 21.30
C VAL A 66 -2.47 5.87 20.60
N ARG A 67 -2.57 7.01 19.89
CA ARG A 67 -3.79 7.41 19.19
C ARG A 67 -4.09 6.49 18.01
N THR A 68 -3.10 6.21 17.16
CA THR A 68 -3.27 5.38 15.96
C THR A 68 -3.63 3.94 16.31
N HIS A 69 -2.82 3.28 17.16
CA HIS A 69 -3.05 1.88 17.55
C HIS A 69 -4.24 1.69 18.48
N GLY A 70 -4.61 2.75 19.21
CA GLY A 70 -5.87 2.80 19.96
C GLY A 70 -7.08 2.81 19.04
N ALA A 71 -7.07 3.65 18.00
CA ALA A 71 -8.18 3.78 17.04
C ALA A 71 -8.35 2.53 16.17
N SER A 72 -7.27 1.86 15.77
CA SER A 72 -7.34 0.59 15.02
C SER A 72 -7.74 -0.61 15.88
N GLY A 73 -7.71 -0.47 17.22
CA GLY A 73 -7.94 -1.56 18.17
C GLY A 73 -6.73 -2.47 18.40
N LEU A 74 -5.61 -2.23 17.73
CA LEU A 74 -4.39 -3.03 17.84
C LEU A 74 -3.84 -3.06 19.27
N THR A 75 -3.88 -1.93 19.99
CA THR A 75 -3.43 -1.86 21.39
C THR A 75 -4.16 -2.89 22.26
N GLN A 76 -5.49 -2.98 22.12
CA GLN A 76 -6.29 -3.94 22.88
C GLN A 76 -6.06 -5.38 22.41
N ALA A 77 -5.88 -5.58 21.11
CA ALA A 77 -5.54 -6.88 20.55
C ALA A 77 -4.20 -7.41 21.08
N CYS A 78 -3.19 -6.55 21.23
CA CYS A 78 -1.89 -6.91 21.81
C CYS A 78 -1.98 -7.30 23.29
N ILE A 79 -2.85 -6.63 24.07
CA ILE A 79 -3.09 -6.97 25.48
C ILE A 79 -3.79 -8.34 25.59
N ASN A 80 -4.71 -8.63 24.67
CA ASN A 80 -5.48 -9.87 24.65
C ASN A 80 -4.73 -11.05 24.01
N SER A 81 -3.69 -10.78 23.23
CA SER A 81 -2.93 -11.82 22.53
C SER A 81 -2.14 -12.70 23.49
N THR A 82 -2.01 -13.98 23.12
CA THR A 82 -1.14 -14.96 23.80
C THR A 82 0.07 -15.34 22.94
N THR A 83 0.18 -14.77 21.74
CA THR A 83 1.25 -15.08 20.79
C THR A 83 2.51 -14.33 21.17
N THR A 84 3.57 -15.06 21.48
CA THR A 84 4.89 -14.45 21.74
C THR A 84 5.59 -14.07 20.44
N ALA A 85 6.51 -13.10 20.50
CA ALA A 85 7.33 -12.73 19.34
C ALA A 85 8.09 -13.94 18.76
N SER A 86 8.63 -14.82 19.62
CA SER A 86 9.34 -16.02 19.16
C SER A 86 8.42 -17.01 18.45
N ALA A 87 7.21 -17.22 18.96
CA ALA A 87 6.23 -18.10 18.33
C ALA A 87 5.79 -17.55 16.96
N ALA A 88 5.52 -16.24 16.88
CA ALA A 88 5.17 -15.59 15.62
C ALA A 88 6.33 -15.64 14.60
N ALA A 89 7.57 -15.35 15.03
CA ALA A 89 8.75 -15.42 14.17
C ALA A 89 8.97 -16.82 13.60
N GLN A 90 8.83 -17.85 14.44
CA GLN A 90 8.94 -19.24 14.02
C GLN A 90 7.84 -19.63 13.02
N ALA A 91 6.59 -19.26 13.31
CA ALA A 91 5.46 -19.56 12.45
C ALA A 91 5.57 -18.84 11.09
N LEU A 92 6.00 -17.57 11.08
CA LEU A 92 6.23 -16.81 9.86
C LEU A 92 7.37 -17.42 9.02
N LEU A 93 8.47 -17.82 9.64
CA LEU A 93 9.56 -18.50 8.94
C LEU A 93 9.07 -19.81 8.31
N GLN A 94 8.31 -20.62 9.05
CA GLN A 94 7.73 -21.87 8.54
C GLN A 94 6.79 -21.62 7.37
N TYR A 95 5.93 -20.60 7.48
CA TYR A 95 5.04 -20.18 6.40
C TYR A 95 5.83 -19.79 5.14
N ILE A 96 6.88 -18.97 5.26
CA ILE A 96 7.74 -18.59 4.13
C ILE A 96 8.40 -19.84 3.52
N GLN A 97 8.97 -20.73 4.33
CA GLN A 97 9.68 -21.92 3.88
C GLN A 97 8.76 -22.95 3.19
N GLN A 98 7.48 -22.98 3.54
CA GLN A 98 6.50 -23.85 2.88
C GLN A 98 6.35 -23.52 1.39
N TYR A 99 6.36 -22.24 1.02
CA TYR A 99 6.20 -21.79 -0.37
C TYR A 99 7.54 -21.52 -1.06
N ILE A 100 8.57 -21.18 -0.29
CA ILE A 100 9.89 -20.77 -0.77
C ILE A 100 10.95 -21.56 0.03
N PRO A 101 11.10 -22.87 -0.24
CA PRO A 101 11.99 -23.73 0.56
C PRO A 101 13.47 -23.42 0.36
N GLU A 102 13.83 -22.91 -0.81
CA GLU A 102 15.20 -22.54 -1.16
C GLU A 102 15.60 -21.21 -0.50
N PRO A 103 16.65 -21.18 0.35
CA PRO A 103 17.10 -19.95 0.97
C PRO A 103 17.73 -19.00 -0.05
N ARG A 104 17.71 -17.70 0.27
CA ARG A 104 18.32 -16.59 -0.49
C ARG A 104 17.74 -16.39 -1.90
N ARG A 105 16.57 -16.94 -2.21
CA ARG A 105 15.86 -16.71 -3.48
C ARG A 105 15.01 -15.44 -3.42
N ALA A 106 14.12 -15.35 -2.44
CA ALA A 106 13.13 -14.28 -2.38
C ALA A 106 13.66 -12.97 -1.79
N LEU A 107 13.16 -11.84 -2.28
CA LEU A 107 13.46 -10.52 -1.70
C LEU A 107 12.39 -10.14 -0.69
N LEU A 108 12.81 -9.43 0.36
CA LEU A 108 11.89 -8.72 1.26
C LEU A 108 11.30 -7.51 0.51
N ALA A 109 9.98 -7.38 0.53
CA ALA A 109 9.22 -6.41 -0.27
C ALA A 109 8.25 -5.59 0.60
N GLY A 110 8.02 -4.34 0.20
CA GLY A 110 7.06 -3.45 0.86
C GLY A 110 7.36 -1.98 0.58
N ASN A 111 6.55 -1.07 1.12
CA ASN A 111 6.85 0.36 1.11
C ASN A 111 7.77 0.71 2.27
N SER A 112 8.88 1.41 2.01
CA SER A 112 9.81 1.83 3.07
C SER A 112 10.30 0.65 3.91
N ILE A 113 10.37 -0.53 3.29
CA ILE A 113 10.59 -1.84 3.91
C ILE A 113 11.92 -1.96 4.66
N HIS A 114 12.83 -1.00 4.44
CA HIS A 114 14.04 -0.88 5.24
C HIS A 114 13.74 -0.60 6.72
N ALA A 115 12.63 0.06 7.05
CA ALA A 115 12.19 0.31 8.43
C ALA A 115 11.81 -1.00 9.13
N ASP A 116 10.93 -1.82 8.52
CA ASP A 116 10.57 -3.15 9.04
C ASP A 116 11.80 -4.04 9.15
N LYS A 117 12.67 -4.01 8.13
CA LYS A 117 13.93 -4.75 8.14
C LYS A 117 14.77 -4.44 9.38
N MET A 118 14.77 -3.20 9.88
CA MET A 118 15.52 -2.85 11.08
C MET A 118 15.06 -3.62 12.31
N PHE A 119 13.75 -3.82 12.47
CA PHE A 119 13.19 -4.66 13.53
C PHE A 119 13.42 -6.15 13.25
N LEU A 120 13.30 -6.58 11.99
CA LEU A 120 13.52 -7.98 11.59
C LEU A 120 15.00 -8.42 11.74
N MET A 121 15.95 -7.49 11.80
CA MET A 121 17.37 -7.80 12.05
C MET A 121 17.64 -8.24 13.49
N LEU A 122 16.71 -7.98 14.42
CA LEU A 122 16.86 -8.33 15.81
C LEU A 122 16.22 -9.69 16.14
N PRO A 123 16.73 -10.42 17.14
CA PRO A 123 16.05 -11.61 17.65
C PRO A 123 14.63 -11.26 18.16
N PRO A 124 13.63 -12.13 17.98
CA PRO A 124 13.71 -13.48 17.40
C PRO A 124 13.52 -13.54 15.87
N TRP A 125 13.43 -12.40 15.19
CA TRP A 125 13.01 -12.31 13.78
C TRP A 125 14.13 -12.59 12.77
N LYS A 126 15.39 -12.37 13.16
CA LYS A 126 16.58 -12.50 12.31
C LYS A 126 16.62 -13.76 11.41
N PRO A 127 16.21 -14.97 11.86
CA PRO A 127 16.18 -16.15 10.99
C PRO A 127 15.35 -16.00 9.72
N ILE A 128 14.31 -15.14 9.72
CA ILE A 128 13.54 -14.80 8.51
C ILE A 128 14.44 -14.11 7.49
N LEU A 129 15.19 -13.08 7.90
CA LEU A 129 16.12 -12.36 7.01
C LEU A 129 17.30 -13.23 6.55
N ASP A 130 17.73 -14.19 7.37
CA ASP A 130 18.77 -15.14 6.99
C ASP A 130 18.28 -16.07 5.85
N HIS A 131 16.97 -16.37 5.81
CA HIS A 131 16.34 -17.13 4.73
C HIS A 131 16.09 -16.29 3.47
N LEU A 132 15.83 -14.99 3.60
CA LEU A 132 15.60 -14.10 2.46
C LEU A 132 16.91 -13.62 1.81
N HIS A 133 16.84 -13.16 0.57
CA HIS A 133 17.95 -12.50 -0.11
C HIS A 133 18.23 -11.12 0.54
N TYR A 134 19.48 -10.64 0.45
CA TYR A 134 19.91 -9.41 1.14
C TYR A 134 19.38 -8.11 0.51
N ARG A 135 18.89 -8.18 -0.74
CA ARG A 135 18.32 -7.05 -1.47
C ARG A 135 16.87 -6.84 -1.08
N LEU A 136 16.40 -5.61 -1.24
CA LEU A 136 15.04 -5.21 -0.94
C LEU A 136 14.30 -4.84 -2.22
N PHE A 137 13.03 -5.17 -2.25
CA PHE A 137 12.06 -4.63 -3.20
C PHE A 137 11.30 -3.50 -2.51
N ASP A 138 11.91 -2.31 -2.47
CA ASP A 138 11.32 -1.14 -1.81
C ASP A 138 10.48 -0.32 -2.79
N VAL A 139 9.16 -0.40 -2.65
CA VAL A 139 8.20 0.32 -3.50
C VAL A 139 8.33 1.84 -3.31
N SER A 140 8.71 2.29 -2.10
CA SER A 140 8.89 3.72 -1.84
C SER A 140 10.09 4.30 -2.60
N ALA A 141 11.13 3.50 -2.87
CA ALA A 141 12.23 3.97 -3.71
C ALA A 141 11.76 4.31 -5.13
N LEU A 142 10.87 3.50 -5.70
CA LEU A 142 10.28 3.77 -7.01
C LEU A 142 9.30 4.94 -6.98
N LYS A 143 8.46 5.02 -5.94
CA LYS A 143 7.60 6.19 -5.69
C LYS A 143 8.39 7.50 -5.71
N GLU A 144 9.55 7.54 -5.05
CA GLU A 144 10.39 8.75 -5.01
C GLU A 144 11.01 9.10 -6.37
N MET A 145 11.31 8.11 -7.22
CA MET A 145 11.71 8.34 -8.61
C MET A 145 10.54 8.92 -9.43
N ILE A 146 9.36 8.30 -9.33
CA ILE A 146 8.14 8.76 -10.01
C ILE A 146 7.81 10.20 -9.62
N ARG A 147 7.83 10.51 -8.32
CA ARG A 147 7.57 11.85 -7.79
C ARG A 147 8.48 12.94 -8.38
N ARG A 148 9.73 12.60 -8.73
CA ARG A 148 10.73 13.57 -9.26
C ARG A 148 10.74 13.67 -10.77
N TRP A 149 10.47 12.57 -11.47
CA TRP A 149 10.75 12.48 -12.91
C TRP A 149 9.52 12.23 -13.78
N ALA A 150 8.41 11.74 -13.20
CA ALA A 150 7.21 11.48 -13.98
C ALA A 150 6.50 12.79 -14.33
N CYS A 151 5.82 12.80 -15.48
CA CYS A 151 5.00 13.93 -15.89
C CYS A 151 3.73 14.05 -15.01
N PRO A 152 3.08 15.23 -14.94
CA PRO A 152 1.89 15.43 -14.12
C PRO A 152 0.78 14.40 -14.36
N ALA A 153 0.57 13.99 -15.61
CA ALA A 153 -0.43 12.97 -15.96
C ALA A 153 -0.18 11.61 -15.28
N ILE A 154 1.08 11.22 -15.06
CA ILE A 154 1.39 9.99 -14.31
C ILE A 154 1.16 10.20 -12.81
N LEU A 155 1.52 11.37 -12.27
CA LEU A 155 1.39 11.69 -10.85
C LEU A 155 -0.08 11.69 -10.41
N GLU A 156 -0.98 12.22 -11.23
CA GLU A 156 -2.42 12.26 -10.98
C GLU A 156 -3.08 10.87 -10.94
N ASN A 157 -2.45 9.87 -11.55
CA ASN A 157 -2.96 8.50 -11.62
C ASN A 157 -2.29 7.54 -10.61
N VAL A 158 -1.34 8.03 -9.79
CA VAL A 158 -0.77 7.22 -8.71
C VAL A 158 -1.89 6.85 -7.71
N PRO A 159 -2.03 5.56 -7.34
CA PRO A 159 -3.02 5.14 -6.36
C PRO A 159 -2.88 5.89 -5.04
N VAL A 160 -4.01 6.39 -4.53
CA VAL A 160 -4.07 7.07 -3.23
C VAL A 160 -4.23 6.02 -2.13
N LYS A 161 -3.32 6.04 -1.15
CA LYS A 161 -3.40 5.19 0.04
C LYS A 161 -4.57 5.61 0.92
N GLN A 162 -5.33 4.64 1.43
CA GLN A 162 -6.43 4.84 2.37
C GLN A 162 -5.90 5.00 3.80
N LEU A 163 -4.68 4.51 4.10
CA LEU A 163 -4.00 4.67 5.39
C LEU A 163 -4.82 4.10 6.54
N MET A 164 -5.29 2.86 6.39
CA MET A 164 -6.09 2.19 7.40
C MET A 164 -5.28 1.74 8.63
N HIS A 165 -3.93 1.80 8.56
CA HIS A 165 -3.01 1.53 9.67
C HIS A 165 -3.23 0.13 10.26
N THR A 166 -3.39 -0.84 9.36
CA THR A 166 -3.26 -2.26 9.69
C THR A 166 -2.24 -2.88 8.74
N ALA A 167 -1.34 -3.70 9.28
CA ALA A 167 -0.24 -4.26 8.51
C ALA A 167 -0.69 -5.00 7.23
N ARG A 168 -1.82 -5.72 7.29
CA ARG A 168 -2.34 -6.43 6.11
C ARG A 168 -2.82 -5.49 5.02
N GLU A 169 -3.59 -4.46 5.39
CA GLU A 169 -4.13 -3.50 4.42
C GLU A 169 -2.99 -2.68 3.80
N ASP A 170 -1.98 -2.32 4.60
CA ASP A 170 -0.81 -1.58 4.12
C ASP A 170 0.02 -2.39 3.12
N ILE A 171 0.11 -3.73 3.27
CA ILE A 171 0.68 -4.62 2.23
C ILE A 171 -0.17 -4.62 0.95
N LEU A 172 -1.50 -4.70 1.06
CA LEU A 172 -2.38 -4.72 -0.11
C LEU A 172 -2.33 -3.40 -0.89
N GLU A 173 -2.21 -2.28 -0.19
CA GLU A 173 -1.95 -0.97 -0.80
C GLU A 173 -0.57 -0.94 -1.49
N SER A 174 0.47 -1.46 -0.82
CA SER A 174 1.82 -1.58 -1.39
C SER A 174 1.84 -2.41 -2.67
N LEU A 175 1.09 -3.52 -2.71
CA LEU A 175 0.92 -4.36 -3.90
C LEU A 175 0.18 -3.62 -5.02
N THR A 176 -0.85 -2.86 -4.69
CA THR A 176 -1.60 -2.06 -5.66
C THR A 176 -0.71 -0.98 -6.29
N GLU A 177 0.08 -0.30 -5.46
CA GLU A 177 1.07 0.69 -5.91
C GLU A 177 2.16 0.03 -6.80
N ALA A 178 2.70 -1.12 -6.39
CA ALA A 178 3.70 -1.85 -7.18
C ALA A 178 3.16 -2.32 -8.53
N ARG A 179 1.90 -2.77 -8.59
CA ARG A 179 1.23 -3.15 -9.85
C ARG A 179 1.08 -1.96 -10.79
N TYR A 180 0.71 -0.80 -10.26
CA TYR A 180 0.64 0.43 -11.06
C TYR A 180 2.02 0.77 -11.66
N TYR A 181 3.09 0.73 -10.86
CA TYR A 181 4.43 0.99 -11.36
C TYR A 181 4.93 -0.05 -12.36
N LYS A 182 4.58 -1.34 -12.17
CA LYS A 182 4.87 -2.39 -13.14
C LYS A 182 4.21 -2.08 -14.49
N GLN A 183 2.92 -1.74 -14.50
CA GLN A 183 2.19 -1.36 -15.73
C GLN A 183 2.80 -0.13 -16.41
N LEU A 184 3.25 0.86 -15.63
CA LEU A 184 3.92 2.03 -16.16
C LEU A 184 5.21 1.64 -16.89
N ILE A 185 6.06 0.80 -16.28
CA ILE A 185 7.30 0.31 -16.91
C ILE A 185 7.00 -0.47 -18.19
N GLU A 186 5.99 -1.33 -18.16
CA GLU A 186 5.57 -2.12 -19.33
C GLU A 186 5.03 -1.26 -20.49
N SER A 187 4.43 -0.11 -20.19
CA SER A 187 3.88 0.80 -21.20
C SER A 187 4.92 1.74 -21.83
N MET A 188 6.12 1.89 -21.24
CA MET A 188 7.17 2.77 -21.80
C MET A 188 7.69 2.32 -23.16
N PHE A 189 7.66 1.02 -23.44
CA PHE A 189 8.11 0.44 -24.71
C PHE A 189 7.16 -0.67 -25.15
N PRO A 190 6.00 -0.33 -25.73
CA PRO A 190 5.08 -1.33 -26.25
C PRO A 190 5.80 -2.20 -27.28
N PRO A 191 5.53 -3.52 -27.31
CA PRO A 191 6.10 -4.38 -28.33
C PRO A 191 5.78 -3.80 -29.72
N PRO A 192 6.74 -3.86 -30.67
CA PRO A 192 6.51 -3.30 -32.01
C PRO A 192 5.26 -3.93 -32.63
N GLY A 193 4.21 -3.12 -32.83
CA GLY A 193 2.92 -3.56 -33.36
C GLY A 193 1.68 -3.20 -32.51
N THR A 194 1.83 -2.76 -31.25
CA THR A 194 0.69 -2.45 -30.36
C THR A 194 0.47 -0.95 -30.10
N ALA A 195 0.84 -0.08 -31.04
CA ALA A 195 0.55 1.34 -30.93
C ALA A 195 -0.95 1.61 -31.16
N THR A 196 -1.77 1.46 -30.13
CA THR A 196 -3.08 2.10 -30.06
C THR A 196 -2.92 3.42 -29.31
N THR A 197 -3.14 4.52 -30.01
CA THR A 197 -3.28 5.86 -29.45
C THR A 197 -4.49 5.91 -28.52
N GLY A 198 -4.25 5.87 -27.21
CA GLY A 198 -5.27 6.08 -26.18
C GLY A 198 -4.67 5.88 -24.80
N SER A 199 -4.78 6.89 -23.92
CA SER A 199 -4.42 6.76 -22.51
C SER A 199 -5.11 5.54 -21.88
N PRO A 200 -4.45 4.81 -20.96
CA PRO A 200 -5.08 3.67 -20.30
C PRO A 200 -6.23 4.19 -19.41
N VAL A 201 -7.47 4.01 -19.87
CA VAL A 201 -8.65 4.13 -19.02
C VAL A 201 -8.81 2.81 -18.28
N LEU A 202 -8.71 2.86 -16.96
CA LEU A 202 -8.86 1.70 -16.08
C LEU A 202 -10.36 1.33 -15.98
N ASP A 203 -10.79 0.25 -16.64
CA ASP A 203 -12.12 -0.33 -16.42
C ASP A 203 -12.10 -1.22 -15.16
N SER A 204 -12.84 -0.82 -14.14
CA SER A 204 -12.89 -1.43 -12.82
C SER A 204 -13.93 -2.54 -12.68
N ARG A 205 -14.36 -3.18 -13.77
CA ARG A 205 -15.33 -4.28 -13.71
C ARG A 205 -14.89 -5.51 -14.49
N GLN A 206 -14.24 -6.45 -13.82
CA GLN A 206 -14.26 -7.85 -14.24
C GLN A 206 -15.09 -8.67 -13.25
N SER A 207 -16.32 -8.93 -13.66
CA SER A 207 -17.24 -9.91 -13.08
C SER A 207 -16.79 -11.34 -13.44
N ILE A 208 -16.92 -12.23 -12.47
CA ILE A 208 -16.66 -13.69 -12.56
C ILE A 208 -17.55 -14.33 -13.64
N PRO A 209 -17.06 -15.31 -14.45
CA PRO A 209 -17.88 -15.97 -15.46
C PRO A 209 -18.80 -17.03 -14.85
N GLY A 210 -20.11 -16.84 -15.05
CA GLY A 210 -21.16 -17.81 -14.75
C GLY A 210 -21.62 -18.58 -15.99
N HIS A 211 -21.81 -19.88 -15.77
CA HIS A 211 -22.31 -20.95 -16.65
C HIS A 211 -23.23 -20.62 -17.84
N ALA A 212 -22.99 -21.38 -18.91
CA ALA A 212 -23.83 -21.54 -20.08
C ALA A 212 -25.23 -22.11 -19.78
N ASN A 213 -26.25 -21.65 -20.53
CA ASN A 213 -27.17 -22.58 -21.19
C ASN A 213 -27.91 -21.95 -22.39
N ALA A 214 -28.18 -22.79 -23.37
CA ALA A 214 -28.88 -22.49 -24.63
C ALA A 214 -30.41 -22.47 -24.47
N GLN A 215 -31.12 -21.74 -25.34
CA GLN A 215 -32.17 -22.26 -26.26
C GLN A 215 -33.12 -21.17 -26.80
N THR A 216 -33.26 -21.17 -28.15
CA THR A 216 -34.47 -21.06 -28.99
C THR A 216 -35.54 -19.97 -28.77
N GLY A 217 -36.00 -19.36 -29.88
CA GLY A 217 -37.42 -18.98 -30.01
C GLY A 217 -37.70 -17.78 -30.91
N SER A 218 -38.24 -18.06 -32.10
CA SER A 218 -38.75 -17.12 -33.10
C SER A 218 -40.11 -16.49 -32.75
N HIS A 219 -40.50 -15.49 -33.57
CA HIS A 219 -41.85 -14.99 -33.94
C HIS A 219 -42.36 -13.70 -33.27
N GLY A 220 -42.91 -12.81 -34.12
CA GLY A 220 -44.00 -11.91 -33.74
C GLY A 220 -43.88 -10.47 -34.24
N MET A 221 -44.24 -10.23 -35.50
CA MET A 221 -44.50 -8.92 -36.09
C MET A 221 -45.97 -8.54 -35.81
N VAL A 222 -46.25 -7.33 -35.31
CA VAL A 222 -47.53 -6.62 -35.52
C VAL A 222 -47.33 -5.10 -35.36
N ASP A 223 -47.63 -4.39 -36.45
CA ASP A 223 -47.81 -2.94 -36.52
C ASP A 223 -49.15 -2.51 -35.92
N PHE A 224 -49.19 -1.35 -35.27
CA PHE A 224 -50.38 -0.49 -35.23
C PHE A 224 -49.95 0.98 -35.29
N HIS A 225 -50.38 1.66 -36.36
CA HIS A 225 -50.33 3.11 -36.54
C HIS A 225 -51.40 3.80 -35.68
N SER A 226 -51.06 4.95 -35.09
CA SER A 226 -51.94 6.13 -35.07
C SER A 226 -51.12 7.38 -34.74
N ASP A 227 -51.32 8.40 -35.57
CA ASP A 227 -50.73 9.73 -35.53
C ASP A 227 -50.88 10.45 -34.18
N ASP A 228 -49.88 11.24 -33.79
CA ASP A 228 -50.11 12.60 -33.32
C ASP A 228 -48.83 13.45 -33.31
N HIS A 229 -49.01 14.72 -33.64
CA HIS A 229 -48.02 15.71 -34.04
C HIS A 229 -47.49 16.52 -32.82
N VAL A 230 -46.18 16.43 -32.54
CA VAL A 230 -45.15 17.47 -32.19
C VAL A 230 -45.61 18.70 -31.33
N PRO A 231 -44.93 19.11 -30.22
CA PRO A 231 -43.59 19.71 -30.35
C PRO A 231 -42.52 19.53 -29.24
N ASN A 232 -41.29 19.74 -29.71
CA ASN A 232 -39.99 19.68 -29.06
C ASN A 232 -39.81 20.76 -27.95
N PRO A 233 -39.33 20.42 -26.74
CA PRO A 233 -39.02 21.43 -25.73
C PRO A 233 -37.62 22.06 -25.92
N LYS A 234 -37.57 23.38 -25.76
CA LYS A 234 -36.38 24.25 -25.83
C LYS A 234 -35.32 23.90 -24.77
N PRO A 235 -34.02 24.18 -25.02
CA PRO A 235 -32.98 24.00 -24.02
C PRO A 235 -33.07 25.08 -22.92
N GLY A 236 -33.10 24.64 -21.66
CA GLY A 236 -33.07 25.49 -20.48
C GLY A 236 -31.68 26.10 -20.22
N PRO A 237 -31.60 27.17 -19.40
CA PRO A 237 -30.37 27.93 -19.18
C PRO A 237 -29.39 27.13 -18.31
N GLY A 238 -28.11 27.17 -18.68
CA GLY A 238 -27.02 26.55 -17.92
C GLY A 238 -26.81 27.21 -16.54
N PRO A 239 -26.24 26.49 -15.56
CA PRO A 239 -25.98 27.02 -14.24
C PRO A 239 -24.83 28.05 -14.25
N PRO A 240 -24.81 29.01 -13.31
CA PRO A 240 -23.87 30.12 -13.30
C PRO A 240 -22.47 29.69 -12.83
N LEU A 241 -21.46 30.36 -13.38
CA LEU A 241 -20.06 30.33 -12.95
C LEU A 241 -19.94 30.88 -11.52
N VAL A 242 -19.48 30.04 -10.58
CA VAL A 242 -19.10 30.45 -9.23
C VAL A 242 -17.58 30.62 -9.17
N VAL A 243 -17.15 31.84 -8.85
CA VAL A 243 -15.77 32.21 -8.50
C VAL A 243 -15.54 31.85 -7.03
N PRO A 244 -14.49 31.12 -6.63
CA PRO A 244 -14.22 30.88 -5.22
C PRO A 244 -13.33 31.97 -4.65
N GLY A 245 -13.88 32.74 -3.71
CA GLY A 245 -13.17 33.64 -2.82
C GLY A 245 -13.14 33.11 -1.38
N ASN A 246 -11.90 32.87 -0.91
CA ASN A 246 -11.37 33.02 0.45
C ASN A 246 -11.83 32.17 1.65
N ALA A 247 -10.84 31.39 2.12
CA ALA A 247 -10.14 31.58 3.40
C ALA A 247 -10.86 31.23 4.72
N ILE A 248 -11.17 29.93 4.91
CA ILE A 248 -11.38 29.37 6.27
C ILE A 248 -10.61 28.05 6.48
N GLY A 249 -10.24 27.31 5.43
CA GLY A 249 -9.52 26.02 5.54
C GLY A 249 -7.99 26.08 5.73
N LEU A 250 -7.38 27.26 5.62
CA LEU A 250 -5.91 27.40 5.69
C LEU A 250 -5.37 27.51 7.13
N LYS A 251 -6.20 27.90 8.11
CA LYS A 251 -5.73 28.02 9.51
C LYS A 251 -5.64 26.66 10.22
N GLN A 252 -6.60 25.75 9.99
CA GLN A 252 -6.54 24.40 10.54
C GLN A 252 -5.39 23.57 9.93
N ALA A 253 -5.17 23.68 8.62
CA ALA A 253 -4.05 23.00 7.95
C ALA A 253 -2.67 23.53 8.41
N GLN A 254 -2.55 24.81 8.76
CA GLN A 254 -1.32 25.42 9.25
C GLN A 254 -1.03 25.06 10.73
N GLU A 255 -2.07 24.92 11.55
CA GLU A 255 -1.94 24.49 12.95
C GLU A 255 -1.55 23.00 13.04
N GLU A 256 -2.14 22.13 12.21
CA GLU A 256 -1.73 20.72 12.08
C GLU A 256 -0.29 20.57 11.53
N TRP A 257 0.14 21.47 10.63
CA TRP A 257 1.51 21.51 10.13
C TRP A 257 2.53 21.93 11.20
N ASN A 258 2.16 22.83 12.11
CA ASN A 258 3.04 23.32 13.17
C ASN A 258 3.15 22.32 14.35
N LEU A 259 2.09 21.58 14.65
CA LEU A 259 2.11 20.49 15.65
C LEU A 259 3.05 19.34 15.24
N ARG A 260 3.17 19.06 13.94
CA ARG A 260 4.13 18.07 13.39
C ARG A 260 5.61 18.47 13.52
N ARG A 261 5.93 19.74 13.80
CA ARG A 261 7.32 20.20 13.93
C ARG A 261 7.89 20.10 15.35
N ASN A 262 7.05 19.94 16.38
CA ASN A 262 7.47 20.30 17.74
C ASN A 262 7.55 19.15 18.77
N ASN A 263 7.58 17.89 18.34
CA ASN A 263 7.84 16.77 19.25
C ASN A 263 9.19 16.11 18.92
N GLY A 264 10.27 16.64 19.51
CA GLY A 264 11.47 15.85 19.77
C GLY A 264 12.83 16.42 19.37
N THR A 265 13.20 17.64 19.74
CA THR A 265 14.62 17.98 19.94
C THR A 265 14.84 18.62 21.29
N ARG A 266 15.52 17.89 22.19
CA ARG A 266 16.29 18.50 23.28
C ARG A 266 17.31 19.44 22.63
N ALA A 267 17.27 20.71 23.03
CA ALA A 267 18.19 21.74 22.56
C ALA A 267 19.64 21.37 22.88
N GLY A 268 20.52 21.46 21.88
CA GLY A 268 21.97 21.36 22.03
C GLY A 268 22.68 21.09 20.70
N ASP A 269 23.12 22.16 20.05
CA ASP A 269 24.13 22.22 18.98
C ASP A 269 24.09 21.20 17.83
N VAL A 270 23.40 21.56 16.74
CA VAL A 270 23.89 21.27 15.39
C VAL A 270 23.50 22.44 14.47
N GLY A 271 24.51 23.00 13.81
CA GLY A 271 24.40 24.20 12.98
C GLY A 271 23.52 24.02 11.75
N ASP A 272 23.08 25.19 11.27
CA ASP A 272 22.29 25.50 10.08
C ASP A 272 22.44 24.51 8.91
N LEU A 273 21.42 23.68 8.69
CA LEU A 273 21.21 22.93 7.44
C LEU A 273 20.05 23.57 6.70
N GLY A 274 20.32 24.11 5.51
CA GLY A 274 19.41 24.98 4.75
C GLY A 274 18.07 24.36 4.34
N GLU A 275 17.16 25.23 3.91
CA GLU A 275 15.80 24.89 3.46
C GLU A 275 15.85 23.88 2.30
N GLY A 276 15.58 22.61 2.60
CA GLY A 276 15.53 21.54 1.60
C GLY A 276 15.79 20.13 2.13
N PHE A 277 16.29 19.98 3.37
CA PHE A 277 16.43 18.68 4.01
C PHE A 277 15.23 18.38 4.90
N ARG A 278 14.36 17.46 4.46
CA ARG A 278 13.34 16.85 5.31
C ARG A 278 13.55 15.34 5.30
N THR A 279 13.84 14.79 6.47
CA THR A 279 13.80 13.36 6.75
C THR A 279 12.33 12.97 6.89
N ASP A 280 11.70 12.61 5.78
CA ASP A 280 10.37 12.00 5.79
C ASP A 280 10.52 10.50 6.09
N VAL A 281 11.04 10.21 7.29
CA VAL A 281 10.73 9.01 8.04
C VAL A 281 9.95 9.54 9.24
N PRO A 282 8.76 8.99 9.56
CA PRO A 282 7.97 9.46 10.70
C PRO A 282 8.76 9.50 12.02
#